data_AF-A0A9E3BNJ1-F1
#
_entry.id   AF-A0A9E3BNJ1-F1
#
_cell.length_a   1.000
_cell.length_b   1.000
_cell.length_c   1.000
_cell.angle_alpha   90.00
_cell.angle_beta   90.00
_cell.angle_gamma   90.00
#
_symmetry.space_group_name_H-M   'P 1'
#
loop_
_entity.id
_entity.type
_entity.pdbx_description
1 polymer ?
#
loop_
_entity_poly.entity_id
_entity_poly.type
_entity_poly.pdbx_seq_one_letter_code
_entity_poly.pdbx_strand_id
1 'polypeptide(L)'
;MIDRSTGRLISGVLRALARTDPDRASALCGAAARRLGPLSPAHRVGEANLRAAFPGRDTPWIEATLRAAWDNLGRVAGEYVHLGRLWDFDPDRPGAGRIETGAAPLFYELLRDGKPALCFCAHLGNWELPAVAAAAHGLPSAVV
;
A
#
# COMPACT_ATOMS: atom_id res chain seq x y z
N MET A 1 -23.28 13.05 -3.95
CA MET A 1 -23.95 11.99 -4.74
C MET A 1 -23.06 11.70 -5.93
N ILE A 2 -22.41 10.54 -5.98
CA ILE A 2 -21.57 10.16 -7.13
C ILE A 2 -22.55 9.79 -8.26
N ASP A 3 -22.53 10.54 -9.36
CA ASP A 3 -23.38 10.23 -10.52
C ASP A 3 -22.95 8.90 -11.17
N ARG A 4 -23.91 8.20 -11.81
CA ARG A 4 -23.70 6.91 -12.48
C ARG A 4 -22.54 6.95 -13.48
N SER A 5 -22.32 8.10 -14.11
CA SER A 5 -21.23 8.33 -15.07
C SER A 5 -19.86 8.21 -14.39
N THR A 6 -19.72 8.80 -13.20
CA THR A 6 -18.49 8.72 -12.39
C THR A 6 -18.22 7.29 -11.92
N GLY A 7 -19.25 6.57 -11.48
CA GLY A 7 -19.12 5.16 -11.09
C GLY A 7 -18.66 4.26 -12.25
N ARG A 8 -19.20 4.49 -13.46
CA ARG A 8 -18.78 3.79 -14.68
C ARG A 8 -17.34 4.10 -15.06
N LEU A 9 -16.93 5.36 -14.95
CA LEU A 9 -15.55 5.78 -15.22
C LEU A 9 -14.57 5.09 -14.26
N ILE A 10 -14.83 5.14 -12.95
CA ILE A 10 -13.99 4.49 -11.92
C ILE A 10 -13.91 2.99 -12.20
N SER A 11 -15.04 2.33 -12.43
CA SER A 11 -15.08 0.89 -12.74
C SER A 11 -14.30 0.55 -14.01
N GLY A 12 -14.37 1.42 -15.03
CA GLY A 12 -13.60 1.28 -16.26
C GLY A 12 -12.10 1.38 -16.02
N VAL A 13 -11.66 2.36 -15.24
CA VAL A 13 -10.26 2.54 -14.85
C VAL A 13 -9.75 1.33 -14.06
N LEU A 14 -10.49 0.89 -13.04
CA LEU A 14 -10.10 -0.28 -12.24
C LEU A 14 -9.98 -1.55 -13.09
N ARG A 15 -10.92 -1.78 -14.02
CA ARG A 15 -10.84 -2.91 -14.97
C ARG A 15 -9.67 -2.80 -15.93
N ALA A 16 -9.32 -1.59 -16.37
CA ALA A 16 -8.16 -1.38 -17.22
C ALA A 16 -6.86 -1.68 -16.47
N LEU A 17 -6.72 -1.20 -15.23
CA LEU A 17 -5.57 -1.49 -14.36
C LEU A 17 -5.48 -2.98 -14.02
N ALA A 18 -6.60 -3.65 -13.75
CA ALA A 18 -6.63 -5.08 -13.45
C ALA A 18 -6.16 -5.97 -14.62
N ARG A 19 -6.18 -5.45 -15.86
CA ARG A 19 -5.67 -6.15 -17.05
C ARG A 19 -4.16 -6.02 -17.25
N THR A 20 -3.47 -5.16 -16.50
CA THR A 20 -2.00 -5.07 -16.55
C THR A 20 -1.36 -6.03 -15.55
N ASP A 21 -0.03 -6.08 -15.51
CA ASP A 21 0.69 -6.65 -14.37
C ASP A 21 0.76 -5.64 -13.20
N PRO A 22 1.03 -6.10 -11.97
CA PRO A 22 1.06 -5.25 -10.78
C PRO A 22 2.13 -4.15 -10.86
N ASP A 23 3.29 -4.45 -11.45
CA ASP A 23 4.41 -3.51 -11.52
C ASP A 23 4.09 -2.32 -12.43
N ARG A 24 3.47 -2.58 -13.58
CA ARG A 24 3.00 -1.53 -14.49
C ARG A 24 1.88 -0.70 -13.88
N ALA A 25 0.91 -1.31 -13.21
CA ALA A 25 -0.16 -0.58 -12.53
C ALA A 25 0.43 0.34 -11.43
N SER A 26 1.30 -0.22 -10.59
CA SER A 26 2.03 0.50 -9.53
C SER A 26 2.80 1.68 -10.11
N ALA A 27 3.61 1.48 -11.15
CA ALA A 27 4.42 2.53 -11.76
C ALA A 27 3.57 3.64 -12.41
N LEU A 28 2.49 3.28 -13.12
CA LEU A 28 1.61 4.25 -13.78
C LEU A 28 0.87 5.12 -12.75
N CYS A 29 0.26 4.48 -11.74
CA CYS A 29 -0.46 5.20 -10.69
C CYS A 29 0.49 6.04 -9.83
N GLY A 30 1.69 5.53 -9.51
CA GLY A 30 2.73 6.29 -8.82
C GLY A 30 3.16 7.54 -9.60
N ALA A 31 3.46 7.39 -10.89
CA ALA A 31 3.81 8.52 -11.75
C ALA A 31 2.67 9.56 -11.86
N ALA A 32 1.42 9.11 -11.95
CA ALA A 32 0.26 9.99 -11.99
C ALA A 32 0.08 10.75 -10.65
N ALA A 33 0.11 10.04 -9.53
CA ALA A 33 -0.04 10.64 -8.20
C ALA A 33 1.11 11.60 -7.87
N ARG A 34 2.35 11.26 -8.21
CA ARG A 34 3.51 12.16 -8.05
C ARG A 34 3.35 13.48 -8.80
N ARG A 35 2.68 13.46 -9.96
CA ARG A 35 2.43 14.67 -10.79
C ARG A 35 1.20 15.45 -10.33
N LEU A 36 0.11 14.77 -10.00
CA LEU A 36 -1.19 15.39 -9.72
C LEU A 36 -1.41 15.68 -8.24
N GLY A 37 -0.85 14.85 -7.35
CA GLY A 37 -0.96 14.97 -5.91
C GLY A 37 -0.56 16.34 -5.36
N PRO A 38 0.56 16.95 -5.81
CA PRO A 38 0.96 18.30 -5.40
C PRO A 38 -0.06 19.40 -5.71
N LEU A 39 -0.96 19.18 -6.67
CA LEU A 39 -2.02 20.14 -7.03
C LEU A 39 -3.23 20.03 -6.10
N SER A 40 -3.30 19.02 -5.24
CA SER A 40 -4.42 18.79 -4.34
C SER A 40 -4.28 19.59 -3.03
N PRO A 41 -5.39 19.97 -2.38
CA PRO A 41 -5.35 20.58 -1.04
C PRO A 41 -4.65 19.72 0.02
N ALA A 42 -4.69 18.39 -0.15
CA ALA A 42 -4.05 17.43 0.74
C ALA A 42 -2.52 17.57 0.75
N HIS A 43 -1.92 18.14 -0.30
CA HIS A 43 -0.48 18.39 -0.34
C HIS A 43 -0.03 19.31 0.80
N ARG A 44 -0.80 20.36 1.11
CA ARG A 44 -0.50 21.27 2.22
C ARG A 44 -0.56 20.58 3.58
N VAL A 45 -1.51 19.66 3.74
CA VAL A 45 -1.63 18.84 4.96
C VAL A 45 -0.42 17.92 5.10
N GLY A 46 -0.01 17.26 4.00
CA GLY A 46 1.19 16.43 3.98
C GLY A 46 2.46 17.21 4.31
N GLU A 47 2.62 18.43 3.80
CA GLU A 47 3.75 19.30 4.15
C GLU A 47 3.75 19.66 5.64
N ALA A 48 2.60 20.09 6.18
CA ALA A 48 2.46 20.41 7.60
C ALA A 48 2.79 19.21 8.50
N ASN A 49 2.32 18.02 8.14
CA ASN A 49 2.62 16.77 8.85
C ASN A 49 4.12 16.45 8.81
N LEU A 50 4.78 16.59 7.66
CA LEU A 50 6.22 16.35 7.56
C LEU A 50 7.04 17.35 8.37
N ARG A 51 6.66 18.64 8.36
CA ARG A 51 7.33 19.66 9.19
C ARG A 51 7.14 19.39 10.68
N ALA A 52 5.96 18.92 11.09
CA ALA A 52 5.68 18.56 12.48
C ALA A 52 6.44 17.29 12.92
N ALA A 53 6.46 16.25 12.08
CA ALA A 53 7.12 14.97 12.38
C ALA A 53 8.66 15.06 12.29
N PHE A 54 9.18 15.94 11.43
CA PHE A 54 10.61 16.08 11.16
C PHE A 54 11.08 17.54 11.25
N PRO A 55 11.01 18.17 12.44
CA PRO A 55 11.24 19.61 12.61
C PRO A 55 12.66 20.08 12.23
N GLY A 56 13.64 19.18 12.21
CA GLY A 56 15.03 19.48 11.83
C GLY A 56 15.34 19.33 10.34
N ARG A 57 14.36 18.97 9.49
CA ARG A 57 14.57 18.80 8.04
C ARG A 57 14.31 20.12 7.30
N ASP A 58 15.12 20.36 6.27
CA ASP A 58 15.01 21.55 5.44
C ASP A 58 13.87 21.43 4.41
N THR A 59 13.48 22.57 3.82
CA THR A 59 12.40 22.61 2.82
C THR A 59 12.67 21.69 1.61
N PRO A 60 13.87 21.65 1.02
CA PRO A 60 14.16 20.72 -0.08
C PRO A 60 13.91 19.25 0.27
N TRP A 61 14.31 18.81 1.47
CA TRP A 61 14.04 17.45 1.94
C TRP A 61 12.55 17.21 2.12
N ILE A 62 11.81 18.15 2.73
CA ILE A 62 10.37 18.04 2.95
C ILE A 62 9.64 17.88 1.60
N GLU A 63 9.96 18.72 0.62
CA GLU A 63 9.34 18.64 -0.70
C GLU A 63 9.68 17.33 -1.43
N ALA A 64 10.94 16.88 -1.36
CA ALA A 64 11.36 15.63 -1.99
C ALA A 64 10.64 14.43 -1.36
N THR A 65 10.59 14.38 -0.03
CA THR A 65 9.86 13.35 0.72
C THR A 65 8.37 13.38 0.40
N LEU A 66 7.75 14.56 0.33
CA LEU A 66 6.33 14.67 0.04
C LEU A 66 6.00 14.25 -1.40
N ARG A 67 6.86 14.56 -2.37
CA ARG A 67 6.74 14.05 -3.76
C ARG A 67 6.88 12.53 -3.80
N ALA A 68 7.81 11.95 -3.03
CA ALA A 68 7.96 10.50 -2.92
C ALA A 68 6.77 9.84 -2.22
N ALA A 69 6.18 10.49 -1.20
CA ALA A 69 4.98 10.01 -0.54
C ALA A 69 3.78 9.94 -1.51
N TRP A 70 3.63 10.92 -2.41
CA TRP A 70 2.62 10.86 -3.47
C TRP A 70 2.87 9.72 -4.45
N ASP A 71 4.13 9.48 -4.83
CA ASP A 71 4.49 8.33 -5.66
C ASP A 71 4.08 7.02 -4.97
N ASN A 72 4.42 6.86 -3.70
CA ASN A 72 4.08 5.67 -2.92
C ASN A 72 2.56 5.50 -2.79
N LEU A 73 1.80 6.55 -2.49
CA LEU A 73 0.35 6.48 -2.41
C LEU A 73 -0.29 6.06 -3.75
N GLY A 74 0.23 6.58 -4.86
CA GLY A 74 -0.20 6.16 -6.19
C GLY A 74 0.09 4.69 -6.47
N ARG A 75 1.26 4.19 -6.07
CA ARG A 75 1.63 2.77 -6.19
C ARG A 75 0.66 1.87 -5.44
N VAL A 76 0.36 2.19 -4.19
CA VAL A 76 -0.62 1.45 -3.36
C VAL A 76 -1.99 1.39 -4.04
N ALA A 77 -2.46 2.52 -4.60
CA ALA A 77 -3.73 2.55 -5.33
C ALA A 77 -3.72 1.67 -6.60
N GLY A 78 -2.61 1.64 -7.34
CA GLY A 78 -2.44 0.79 -8.52
C GLY A 78 -2.32 -0.70 -8.18
N GLU A 79 -1.70 -1.01 -7.04
CA GLU A 79 -1.53 -2.36 -6.51
C GLU A 79 -2.83 -2.96 -5.95
N TYR A 80 -3.77 -2.11 -5.52
CA TYR A 80 -5.02 -2.53 -4.88
C TYR A 80 -5.85 -3.53 -5.72
N VAL A 81 -5.89 -3.35 -7.04
CA VAL A 81 -6.62 -4.27 -7.95
C VAL A 81 -5.89 -5.61 -8.17
N HIS A 82 -4.66 -5.72 -7.67
CA HIS A 82 -3.77 -6.87 -7.83
C HIS A 82 -3.45 -7.57 -6.51
N LEU A 83 -4.08 -7.22 -5.38
CA LEU A 83 -3.74 -7.77 -4.05
C LEU A 83 -3.65 -9.30 -4.03
N GLY A 84 -4.56 -10.01 -4.69
CA GLY A 84 -4.55 -11.48 -4.79
C GLY A 84 -3.38 -12.08 -5.59
N ARG A 85 -2.56 -11.26 -6.27
CA ARG A 85 -1.37 -11.66 -7.03
C ARG A 85 -0.07 -11.14 -6.41
N LEU A 86 -0.15 -10.23 -5.43
CA LEU A 86 1.02 -9.61 -4.82
C LEU A 86 1.67 -10.52 -3.77
N TRP A 87 0.88 -11.36 -3.12
CA TRP A 87 1.40 -12.30 -2.13
C TRP A 87 2.03 -13.52 -2.79
N ASP A 88 3.36 -13.56 -2.76
CA ASP A 88 4.19 -14.66 -3.24
C ASP A 88 5.26 -15.07 -2.20
N PHE A 89 5.02 -14.72 -0.92
CA PHE A 89 5.91 -15.08 0.17
C PHE A 89 6.00 -16.60 0.31
N ASP A 90 7.22 -17.13 0.23
CA ASP A 90 7.53 -18.54 0.40
C ASP A 90 8.59 -18.69 1.51
N PRO A 91 8.25 -19.29 2.67
CA PRO A 91 9.19 -19.49 3.77
C PRO A 91 10.33 -20.45 3.42
N ASP A 92 10.11 -21.37 2.47
CA ASP A 92 11.11 -22.36 2.05
C ASP A 92 12.04 -21.80 0.95
N ARG A 93 11.68 -20.65 0.36
CA ARG A 93 12.46 -19.96 -0.67
C ARG A 93 12.61 -18.46 -0.38
N PRO A 94 13.35 -18.07 0.69
CA PRO A 94 13.55 -16.67 1.03
C PRO A 94 14.13 -15.85 -0.14
N GLY A 95 13.55 -14.68 -0.42
CA GLY A 95 13.99 -13.78 -1.49
C GLY A 95 13.61 -14.20 -2.92
N ALA A 96 12.85 -15.29 -3.10
CA ALA A 96 12.39 -15.69 -4.43
C ALA A 96 11.16 -14.90 -4.93
N GLY A 97 10.41 -14.28 -4.01
CA GLY A 97 9.22 -13.48 -4.29
C GLY A 97 9.42 -11.98 -4.04
N ARG A 98 8.32 -11.24 -4.11
CA ARG A 98 8.22 -9.80 -3.84
C ARG A 98 8.28 -9.48 -2.35
N ILE A 99 7.93 -10.44 -1.50
CA ILE A 99 7.81 -10.26 -0.07
C ILE A 99 9.02 -10.84 0.64
N GLU A 100 9.70 -9.99 1.40
CA GLU A 100 10.80 -10.37 2.29
C GLU A 100 10.48 -9.88 3.70
N THR A 101 10.67 -10.75 4.69
CA THR A 101 10.45 -10.38 6.09
C THR A 101 11.29 -11.21 7.04
N GLY A 102 11.92 -10.54 8.00
CA GLY A 102 12.56 -11.21 9.15
C GLY A 102 11.57 -11.62 10.24
N ALA A 103 10.29 -11.23 10.13
CA ALA A 103 9.27 -11.47 11.14
C ALA A 103 8.51 -12.80 10.95
N ALA A 104 8.81 -13.57 9.90
CA ALA A 104 8.16 -14.85 9.64
C ALA A 104 8.21 -15.83 10.83
N PRO A 105 9.34 -15.98 11.57
CA PRO A 105 9.37 -16.84 12.74
C PRO A 105 8.35 -16.45 13.82
N LEU A 106 8.24 -15.15 14.12
CA LEU A 106 7.26 -14.63 15.08
C LEU A 106 5.82 -14.88 14.63
N PHE A 107 5.55 -14.67 13.34
CA PHE A 107 4.23 -14.96 12.78
C PHE A 107 3.86 -16.45 12.93
N TYR A 108 4.79 -17.37 12.66
CA TYR A 108 4.54 -18.81 12.81
C TYR A 108 4.43 -19.25 14.27
N GLU A 109 5.07 -18.55 15.21
CA GLU A 109 4.87 -18.76 16.64
C GLU A 109 3.43 -18.38 17.04
N LEU A 110 2.99 -17.18 16.67
CA LEU A 110 1.62 -16.71 16.90
C LEU A 110 0.57 -17.62 16.23
N LEU A 111 0.88 -18.16 15.04
CA LEU A 111 -0.01 -19.08 14.33
C LEU A 111 -0.22 -20.40 15.08
N ARG A 112 0.80 -20.88 15.81
CA ARG A 112 0.84 -22.22 16.42
C ARG A 112 0.47 -22.24 17.89
N ASP A 113 0.40 -21.09 18.56
CA ASP A 113 0.17 -21.02 20.00
C ASP A 113 -1.31 -21.27 20.42
N GLY A 114 -2.21 -21.32 19.43
CA GLY A 114 -3.64 -21.59 19.63
C GLY A 114 -4.44 -20.42 20.21
N LYS A 115 -3.89 -19.20 20.23
CA LYS A 115 -4.54 -18.00 20.79
C LYS A 115 -4.97 -17.02 19.70
N PRO A 116 -5.97 -16.16 19.97
CA PRO A 116 -6.25 -15.04 19.10
C PRO A 116 -5.09 -14.03 19.12
N ALA A 117 -4.77 -13.46 17.96
CA ALA A 117 -3.74 -12.44 17.81
C ALA A 117 -4.34 -11.10 17.37
N LEU A 118 -3.74 -10.00 17.83
CA LEU A 118 -4.03 -8.65 17.35
C LEU A 118 -2.81 -8.11 16.61
N CYS A 119 -2.99 -7.72 15.36
CA CYS A 119 -1.96 -7.14 14.52
C CYS A 119 -2.25 -5.65 14.30
N PHE A 120 -1.26 -4.80 14.57
CA PHE A 120 -1.34 -3.35 14.32
C PHE A 120 -0.45 -2.99 13.14
N CYS A 121 -0.99 -2.22 12.20
CA CYS A 121 -0.25 -1.70 11.06
C CYS A 121 -0.37 -0.18 11.00
N ALA A 122 0.74 0.50 10.72
CA ALA A 122 0.69 1.91 10.35
C ALA A 122 0.15 2.05 8.92
N HIS A 123 -0.46 3.19 8.59
CA HIS A 123 -0.80 3.54 7.21
C HIS A 123 0.49 3.89 6.43
N LEU A 124 1.29 2.87 6.12
CA LEU A 124 2.61 2.97 5.50
C LEU A 124 2.76 1.92 4.42
N GLY A 125 3.26 2.33 3.25
CA GLY A 125 3.41 1.43 2.12
C GLY A 125 2.07 0.78 1.75
N ASN A 126 2.10 -0.46 1.30
CA ASN A 126 0.88 -1.21 1.04
C ASN A 126 0.35 -1.83 2.35
N TRP A 127 -0.48 -1.06 3.06
CA TRP A 127 -1.06 -1.45 4.36
C TRP A 127 -2.14 -2.54 4.25
N GLU A 128 -2.53 -2.96 3.04
CA GLU A 128 -3.45 -4.09 2.83
C GLU A 128 -2.73 -5.45 2.97
N LEU A 129 -1.41 -5.48 2.81
CA LEU A 129 -0.62 -6.73 2.83
C LEU A 129 -0.77 -7.57 4.11
N PRO A 130 -0.90 -7.02 5.33
CA PRO A 130 -1.16 -7.83 6.53
C PRO A 130 -2.46 -8.63 6.43
N ALA A 131 -3.52 -8.06 5.84
CA ALA A 131 -4.78 -8.78 5.65
C ALA A 131 -4.65 -9.86 4.57
N VAL A 132 -3.93 -9.55 3.49
CA VAL A 132 -3.59 -10.53 2.45
C VAL A 132 -2.75 -11.68 3.02
N ALA A 133 -1.80 -11.41 3.91
CA ALA A 133 -1.01 -12.40 4.62
C ALA A 133 -1.90 -13.37 5.39
N ALA A 134 -2.81 -12.85 6.20
CA ALA A 134 -3.74 -13.67 6.99
C ALA A 134 -4.56 -14.60 6.08
N ALA A 135 -5.14 -14.05 4.99
CA ALA A 135 -5.90 -14.83 4.02
C ALA A 135 -5.04 -15.91 3.33
N ALA A 136 -3.80 -15.58 2.95
CA ALA A 136 -2.87 -16.52 2.31
C ALA A 136 -2.47 -17.71 3.22
N HIS A 137 -2.51 -17.49 4.54
CA HIS A 137 -2.29 -18.55 5.53
C HIS A 137 -3.60 -19.23 6.00
N GLY A 138 -4.74 -18.95 5.36
CA GLY A 138 -6.03 -19.57 5.68
C GLY A 138 -6.60 -19.14 7.03
N LEU A 139 -6.17 -18.00 7.56
CA LEU A 139 -6.61 -17.51 8.86
C LEU A 139 -7.97 -16.82 8.78
N PRO A 140 -8.95 -17.17 9.64
CA PRO A 140 -10.12 -16.34 9.85
C PRO A 140 -9.67 -15.00 10.47
N SER A 141 -9.86 -13.91 9.74
CA SER A 141 -9.44 -12.57 10.19
C SER A 141 -10.53 -11.52 9.94
N ALA A 142 -10.52 -10.47 10.75
CA ALA A 142 -11.28 -9.24 10.53
C ALA A 142 -10.33 -8.04 10.56
N VAL A 143 -10.64 -7.02 9.77
CA VAL A 143 -9.89 -5.76 9.69
C VAL A 143 -10.88 -4.63 9.95
N VAL A 144 -10.45 -3.62 10.70
CA VAL A 144 -11.23 -2.43 11.08
C VAL A 144 -10.56 -1.16 10.59
#